data_AF-A0A2W6D3G4-F1
#
_entry.id   AF-A0A2W6D3G4-F1
#
_cell.length_a   1.000
_cell.length_b   1.000
_cell.length_c   1.000
_cell.angle_alpha   90.00
_cell.angle_beta   90.00
_cell.angle_gamma   90.00
#
_symmetry.space_group_name_H-M   'P 1'
#
loop_
_entity.id
_entity.type
_entity.pdbx_description
1 polymer ?
#
loop_
_entity_poly.entity_id
_entity_poly.type
_entity_poly.pdbx_seq_one_letter_code
_entity_poly.pdbx_strand_id
1 'polypeptide(L)' 'QRVTKGPGSRAAGIAMAFKLIESAQHRWRAANSAHLVALVRAGAKFENGVLVE' A
#
# COMPACT_ATOMS: atom_id res chain seq x y z
N GLN A 1 -24.47 11.05 -12.05
CA GLN A 1 -23.38 10.10 -11.72
C GLN A 1 -22.05 10.70 -12.15
N ARG A 2 -21.03 10.69 -11.30
CA ARG A 2 -19.70 11.18 -11.65
C ARG A 2 -18.94 10.04 -12.34
N VAL A 3 -19.06 9.97 -13.66
CA VAL A 3 -18.36 8.98 -14.49
C VAL A 3 -16.97 9.54 -14.79
N THR A 4 -15.92 8.90 -14.29
CA THR A 4 -14.56 9.26 -14.67
C THR A 4 -14.29 8.69 -16.07
N LYS A 5 -13.92 9.56 -17.01
CA LYS A 5 -13.36 9.09 -18.29
C LYS A 5 -12.01 8.45 -17.95
N GLY A 6 -11.84 7.19 -18.35
CA GLY A 6 -10.56 6.49 -18.27
C GLY A 6 -9.46 7.21 -19.06
N PRO A 7 -8.21 6.75 -18.97
CA PRO A 7 -7.10 7.40 -19.66
C PRO A 7 -7.34 7.45 -21.18
N GLY A 8 -7.31 8.65 -21.76
CA GLY A 8 -7.60 8.88 -23.19
C GLY A 8 -6.58 8.30 -24.17
N SER A 9 -5.52 7.65 -23.67
CA SER A 9 -4.54 6.90 -24.45
C SER A 9 -3.78 5.91 -23.56
N ARG A 10 -3.12 4.92 -24.17
CA ARG A 10 -2.26 3.95 -23.45
C ARG A 10 -1.13 4.63 -22.68
N ALA A 11 -0.48 5.62 -23.30
CA ALA A 11 0.59 6.38 -22.65
C ALA A 11 0.08 7.14 -21.41
N ALA A 12 -1.10 7.75 -21.49
CA ALA A 12 -1.72 8.43 -20.36
C ALA A 12 -2.05 7.45 -19.21
N GLY A 13 -2.49 6.23 -19.54
CA GLY A 13 -2.76 5.19 -18.55
C GLY A 13 -1.50 4.73 -17.81
N ILE A 14 -0.39 4.52 -18.54
CA ILE A 14 0.89 4.13 -17.94
C ILE A 14 1.43 5.25 -17.04
N ALA A 15 1.37 6.51 -17.49
CA ALA A 15 1.80 7.65 -16.69
C ALA A 15 0.96 7.81 -15.40
N MET A 16 -0.34 7.51 -15.47
CA MET A 16 -1.23 7.52 -14.30
C MET A 16 -0.87 6.41 -13.31
N ALA A 17 -0.63 5.18 -13.79
CA ALA A 17 -0.21 4.06 -12.95
C ALA A 17 1.13 4.34 -12.24
N PHE A 18 2.11 4.88 -12.97
CA PHE A 18 3.40 5.27 -12.40
C PHE A 18 3.23 6.29 -11.26
N LYS A 19 2.50 7.38 -11.50
CA LYS A 19 2.28 8.43 -10.49
C LYS A 19 1.52 7.92 -9.26
N LEU A 20 0.59 6.98 -9.44
CA LEU A 20 -0.11 6.35 -8.32
C LEU A 20 0.84 5.52 -7.45
N ILE A 21 1.72 4.74 -8.06
CA ILE A 21 2.72 3.92 -7.35
C ILE A 21 3.76 4.82 -6.65
N GLU A 22 4.28 5.83 -7.34
CA GLU A 22 5.20 6.83 -6.77
C GLU A 22 4.57 7.60 -5.59
N SER A 23 3.30 8.00 -5.74
CA SER A 23 2.50 8.62 -4.68
C SER A 23 2.25 7.68 -3.49
N ALA A 24 2.10 6.39 -3.75
CA ALA A 24 1.92 5.36 -2.73
C ALA A 24 3.23 5.09 -1.99
N GLN A 25 4.39 5.17 -2.65
CA GLN A 25 5.70 5.01 -2.01
C GLN A 25 5.90 5.98 -0.85
N HIS A 26 5.56 7.26 -1.03
CA HIS A 26 5.66 8.27 0.04
C HIS A 26 4.58 8.15 1.12
N ARG A 27 3.46 7.49 0.81
CA ARG A 27 2.33 7.28 1.74
C ARG A 27 2.33 5.90 2.37
N TRP A 28 3.27 5.03 1.97
CA TRP A 28 3.50 3.77 2.62
C TRP A 28 3.98 4.09 4.03
N ARG A 29 3.07 4.01 4.99
CA ARG A 29 3.44 3.97 6.39
C ARG A 29 4.40 2.80 6.50
N ALA A 30 5.69 3.09 6.69
CA ALA A 30 6.64 2.13 7.25
C ALA A 30 5.87 1.43 8.36
N ALA A 31 5.61 0.12 8.17
CA ALA A 31 4.48 -0.62 8.75
C ALA A 31 3.88 0.09 9.96
N ASN A 32 2.61 0.51 9.87
CA ASN A 32 1.86 1.34 10.84
C ASN A 32 1.89 0.87 12.32
N SER A 33 2.64 -0.19 12.57
CA SER A 33 2.90 -0.88 13.80
C SER A 33 4.41 -1.09 13.96
N ALA A 34 5.22 -0.02 13.91
CA ALA A 34 6.67 -0.11 14.15
C ALA A 34 6.99 -0.79 15.49
N HIS A 35 6.12 -0.61 16.49
CA HIS A 35 6.18 -1.29 17.78
C HIS A 35 5.93 -2.81 17.70
N LEU A 36 5.22 -3.32 16.69
CA LEU A 36 5.00 -4.76 16.47
C LEU A 36 6.14 -5.42 15.68
N VAL A 37 7.03 -4.66 15.05
CA VAL A 37 8.17 -5.20 14.28
C VAL A 37 9.10 -6.04 15.16
N ALA A 38 9.26 -5.67 16.43
CA ALA A 38 10.03 -6.47 17.38
C ALA A 38 9.40 -7.85 17.63
N LEU A 39 8.08 -7.94 17.71
CA LEU A 39 7.34 -9.18 17.92
C LEU A 39 7.40 -10.09 16.69
N VAL A 40 7.29 -9.51 15.49
CA VAL A 40 7.47 -10.25 14.23
C VAL A 40 8.89 -10.83 14.15
N ARG A 41 9.92 -10.07 14.54
CA ARG A 41 11.31 -10.55 14.60
C ARG A 41 11.52 -11.65 15.64
N ALA A 42 10.76 -11.64 16.72
CA ALA A 42 10.77 -12.69 17.74
C ALA A 42 9.98 -13.95 17.34
N GLY A 43 9.35 -13.96 16.16
CA GLY A 43 8.63 -15.12 15.63
C GLY A 43 7.16 -15.21 16.04
N ALA A 44 6.58 -14.14 16.60
CA ALA A 44 5.16 -14.10 16.95
C ALA A 44 4.28 -14.19 15.69
N LYS A 45 3.16 -14.93 15.78
CA LYS A 45 2.25 -15.14 14.65
C LYS A 45 1.21 -14.03 14.56
N PHE A 46 0.95 -13.58 13.35
CA PHE A 46 -0.09 -12.59 13.07
C PHE A 46 -1.03 -13.10 11.98
N GLU A 47 -2.33 -12.96 12.21
CA GLU A 47 -3.37 -13.19 11.21
C GLU A 47 -4.08 -11.87 10.93
N ASN A 48 -4.09 -11.44 9.67
CA ASN A 48 -4.68 -10.15 9.25
C ASN A 48 -4.19 -8.93 10.05
N GLY A 49 -2.97 -8.98 10.58
CA GLY A 49 -2.38 -7.91 11.39
C GLY A 49 -2.74 -7.93 12.88
N VAL A 50 -3.46 -8.96 13.34
CA VAL A 50 -3.77 -9.22 14.76
C VAL A 50 -2.85 -10.31 15.29
N LEU A 51 -2.26 -10.10 16.47
CA LEU A 51 -1.43 -11.09 17.14
C LEU A 51 -2.30 -12.29 17.55
N VAL A 52 -1.88 -13.49 17.14
CA VAL A 52 -2.49 -14.75 17.54
C VAL A 52 -1.48 -15.56 18.36
N GLU A 53 -1.94 -16.10 19.49
CA GLU A 53 -1.15 -16.88 20.46
C GLU A 53 -0.80 -18.28 19.92
#